data_AF-A0A1E3PBC8-F1
#
_entry.id   AF-A0A1E3PBC8-F1
#
_cell.length_a   1.000
_cell.length_b   1.000
_cell.length_c   1.000
_cell.angle_alpha   90.00
_cell.angle_beta   90.00
_cell.angle_gamma   90.00
#
_symmetry.space_group_name_H-M   'P 1'
#
loop_
_entity.id
_entity.type
_entity.pdbx_description
1 polymer ?
#
loop_
_entity_poly.entity_id
_entity_poly.type
_entity_poly.pdbx_seq_one_letter_code
_entity_poly.pdbx_strand_id
1 'polypeptide(L)'
;MTLLSNIEFLKAAAELFEQSHESRSSIYITQKRLSEVDQVNGLKDTQDEISQFNDSKPILPNSTIRKSTKSYPILIRITDGNNDKSKKKKYSTTVDSEHLGKFWKEYSQVIKTGATGLKKKEKSKKKKKTVKA
;
A
#
# COMPACT_ATOMS: atom_id res chain seq x y z
N MET A 1 0.17 -18.83 -0.81
CA MET A 1 0.25 -17.43 -0.32
C MET A 1 0.28 -17.53 1.18
N THR A 2 1.34 -17.02 1.81
CA THR A 2 1.58 -17.19 3.25
C THR A 2 1.27 -15.88 3.97
N LEU A 3 0.47 -15.98 5.03
CA LEU A 3 0.20 -14.87 5.95
C LEU A 3 1.34 -14.79 6.96
N LEU A 4 1.95 -13.62 7.09
CA LEU A 4 3.07 -13.36 7.98
C LEU A 4 2.75 -12.26 8.99
N SER A 5 3.43 -12.29 10.13
CA SER A 5 3.43 -11.15 11.05
C SER A 5 4.04 -9.92 10.37
N ASN A 6 3.74 -8.72 10.87
CA ASN A 6 4.21 -7.49 10.25
C ASN A 6 5.75 -7.43 10.16
N ILE A 7 6.45 -7.89 11.21
CA ILE A 7 7.93 -7.88 11.26
C ILE A 7 8.51 -8.89 10.25
N GLU A 8 7.96 -10.11 10.20
CA GLU A 8 8.40 -11.12 9.24
C GLU A 8 8.12 -10.71 7.80
N PHE A 9 6.99 -10.05 7.56
CA PHE A 9 6.65 -9.52 6.25
C PHE A 9 7.67 -8.48 5.78
N LEU A 10 8.13 -7.59 6.66
CA LEU A 10 9.14 -6.58 6.33
C LEU A 10 10.51 -7.20 6.05
N LYS A 11 10.91 -8.24 6.80
CA LYS A 11 12.13 -9.02 6.52
C LYS A 11 12.05 -9.72 5.18
N ALA A 12 10.95 -10.44 4.92
CA ALA A 12 10.71 -11.11 3.64
C ALA A 12 10.68 -10.12 2.47
N ALA A 13 10.16 -8.90 2.68
CA ALA A 13 10.20 -7.85 1.67
C ALA A 13 11.63 -7.39 1.36
N ALA A 14 12.48 -7.21 2.38
CA ALA A 14 13.89 -6.85 2.18
C ALA A 14 14.65 -7.93 1.40
N GLU A 15 14.48 -9.20 1.77
CA GLU A 15 15.09 -10.34 1.07
C GLU A 15 14.63 -10.42 -0.40
N LEU A 16 13.34 -10.16 -0.66
CA LEU A 16 12.80 -10.11 -2.01
C LEU A 16 13.44 -9.00 -2.85
N PHE A 17 13.66 -7.81 -2.27
CA PHE A 17 14.37 -6.72 -2.96
C PHE A 17 15.79 -7.13 -3.33
N GLU A 18 16.54 -7.73 -2.41
CA GLU A 18 17.89 -8.24 -2.68
C GLU A 18 17.91 -9.25 -3.83
N GLN A 19 17.02 -10.26 -3.78
CA GLN A 19 16.87 -11.26 -4.84
C GLN A 19 16.46 -10.65 -6.18
N SER A 20 15.65 -9.58 -6.17
CA SER A 20 15.22 -8.91 -7.39
C SER A 20 16.34 -8.16 -8.11
N HIS A 21 17.35 -7.68 -7.37
CA HIS A 21 18.52 -7.02 -7.96
C HIS A 21 19.38 -7.99 -8.78
N GLU A 22 19.55 -9.21 -8.26
CA GLU A 22 20.29 -10.29 -8.94
C GLU A 22 19.52 -10.82 -10.14
N SER A 23 18.24 -11.13 -9.95
CA SER A 23 17.40 -11.76 -10.98
C SER A 23 16.81 -10.78 -12.00
N ARG A 24 16.99 -9.47 -11.81
CA ARG A 24 16.35 -8.39 -12.59
C ARG A 24 14.83 -8.57 -12.72
N SER A 25 14.21 -9.11 -11.67
CA SER A 25 12.78 -9.37 -11.62
C SER A 25 11.99 -8.17 -11.09
N SER A 26 10.67 -8.19 -11.35
CA SER A 26 9.75 -7.14 -10.87
C SER A 26 9.05 -7.60 -9.61
N ILE A 27 9.07 -6.75 -8.58
CA ILE A 27 8.31 -6.96 -7.35
C ILE A 27 6.96 -6.26 -7.47
N TYR A 28 5.89 -6.98 -7.17
CA TYR A 28 4.54 -6.43 -7.15
C TYR A 28 4.08 -6.31 -5.71
N ILE A 29 3.69 -5.10 -5.31
CA ILE A 29 3.08 -4.82 -4.02
C ILE A 29 1.66 -4.32 -4.25
N THR A 30 0.70 -4.89 -3.53
CA THR A 30 -0.70 -4.45 -3.56
C THR A 30 -1.16 -4.11 -2.14
N GLN A 31 -1.92 -3.04 -2.02
CA GLN A 31 -2.51 -2.59 -0.76
C GLN A 31 -4.02 -2.47 -0.99
N LYS A 32 -4.81 -3.21 -0.23
CA LYS A 32 -6.27 -3.18 -0.32
C LYS A 32 -6.86 -3.07 1.07
N ARG A 33 -7.94 -2.30 1.20
CA ARG A 33 -8.79 -2.34 2.41
C ARG A 33 -9.31 -3.76 2.60
N LEU A 34 -9.17 -4.28 3.82
CA LEU A 34 -9.77 -5.54 4.21
C LEU A 34 -11.18 -5.24 4.73
N SER A 35 -12.18 -5.41 3.86
CA SER A 35 -13.58 -5.35 4.26
C SER A 35 -14.08 -6.76 4.59
N GLU A 36 -14.91 -6.87 5.63
CA GLU A 36 -15.61 -8.11 5.95
C GLU A 36 -16.64 -8.42 4.86
N VAL A 37 -16.51 -9.60 4.25
CA VAL A 37 -17.48 -10.12 3.28
C VAL A 37 -18.31 -11.17 4.01
N ASP A 38 -19.61 -10.93 4.13
CA ASP A 38 -20.56 -11.94 4.55
C ASP A 38 -20.80 -12.90 3.38
N GLN A 39 -20.69 -14.22 3.61
CA GLN A 39 -20.87 -15.21 2.54
C GLN A 39 -22.30 -15.22 1.98
N VAL A 40 -23.28 -14.76 2.77
CA VAL A 40 -24.70 -14.75 2.39
C VAL A 40 -25.14 -13.37 1.90
N ASN A 41 -24.71 -12.30 2.57
CA ASN A 41 -25.20 -10.94 2.31
C ASN A 41 -24.24 -10.06 1.48
N GLY A 42 -23.08 -10.58 1.07
CA GLY A 42 -22.08 -9.84 0.31
C GLY A 42 -21.28 -8.85 1.18
N LEU A 43 -20.78 -7.76 0.59
CA LEU A 43 -20.05 -6.74 1.36
C LEU A 43 -21.00 -6.09 2.38
N LYS A 44 -20.66 -6.18 3.66
CA LYS A 44 -21.38 -5.49 4.76
C LYS A 44 -21.16 -3.98 4.79
N ASP A 45 -20.62 -3.39 3.72
CA ASP A 45 -20.52 -1.94 3.59
C ASP A 45 -21.96 -1.41 3.45
N THR A 46 -22.48 -1.03 4.60
CA THR A 46 -23.85 -0.59 4.90
C THR A 46 -24.31 0.43 3.87
N GLN A 47 -25.40 0.11 3.16
CA GLN A 47 -26.00 0.95 2.13
C GLN A 47 -26.32 2.38 2.60
N ASP A 48 -26.41 2.60 3.92
CA ASP A 48 -26.75 3.86 4.56
C ASP A 48 -25.54 4.66 5.10
N GLU A 49 -24.30 4.21 4.88
CA GLU A 49 -23.10 4.92 5.35
C GLU A 49 -22.29 5.56 4.21
N ILE A 50 -21.96 6.85 4.37
CA ILE A 50 -20.96 7.53 3.53
C ILE A 50 -19.58 7.47 4.18
N SER A 51 -18.55 7.50 3.33
CA SER A 51 -17.15 7.62 3.78
C SER A 51 -16.98 8.79 4.75
N GLN A 52 -16.25 8.57 5.85
CA GLN A 52 -15.89 9.59 6.82
C GLN A 52 -15.10 10.76 6.19
N PHE A 53 -14.40 10.49 5.09
CA PHE A 53 -13.61 11.46 4.34
C PHE A 53 -14.41 12.20 3.26
N ASN A 54 -15.71 11.92 3.15
CA ASN A 54 -16.55 12.63 2.21
C ASN A 54 -17.10 13.91 2.86
N ASP A 55 -16.80 15.05 2.24
CA ASP A 55 -17.28 16.37 2.67
C ASP A 55 -18.62 16.74 2.03
N SER A 56 -19.10 15.95 1.06
CA SER A 56 -20.37 16.23 0.41
C SER A 56 -21.54 16.04 1.39
N LYS A 57 -22.36 17.09 1.49
CA LYS A 57 -23.63 17.04 2.23
C LYS A 57 -24.67 16.33 1.37
N PRO A 58 -25.55 15.50 1.95
CA PRO A 58 -26.65 14.91 1.20
C PRO A 58 -27.52 16.02 0.61
N ILE A 59 -27.81 15.91 -0.69
CA ILE A 59 -28.60 16.88 -1.46
C ILE A 59 -30.06 16.90 -0.96
N LEU A 60 -30.52 15.79 -0.39
CA LEU A 60 -31.88 15.63 0.13
C LEU A 60 -31.91 15.88 1.65
N PRO A 61 -32.79 16.78 2.14
CA PRO A 61 -32.87 17.12 3.57
C PRO A 61 -33.30 15.96 4.48
N ASN A 62 -33.95 14.92 3.93
CA ASN A 62 -34.45 13.75 4.67
C ASN A 62 -33.61 12.48 4.42
N SER A 63 -32.35 12.57 3.97
CA SER A 63 -31.54 11.36 3.78
C SER A 63 -31.11 10.77 5.13
N THR A 64 -31.33 9.48 5.34
CA THR A 64 -30.87 8.71 6.54
C THR A 64 -29.36 8.41 6.51
N ILE A 65 -28.63 8.97 5.54
CA ILE A 65 -27.22 8.67 5.28
C ILE A 65 -26.34 9.19 6.42
N ARG A 66 -25.59 8.29 7.07
CA ARG A 66 -24.69 8.64 8.19
C ARG A 66 -23.22 8.56 7.77
N LYS A 67 -22.35 9.35 8.41
CA LYS A 67 -20.90 9.18 8.25
C LYS A 67 -20.46 7.92 8.98
N SER A 68 -19.72 7.06 8.29
CA SER A 68 -19.13 5.87 8.89
C SER A 68 -18.09 6.24 9.95
N THR A 69 -18.03 5.50 11.06
CA THR A 69 -16.97 5.60 12.08
C THR A 69 -16.10 4.35 12.13
N LYS A 70 -16.27 3.44 11.14
CA LYS A 70 -15.61 2.14 11.13
C LYS A 70 -14.15 2.27 10.72
N SER A 71 -13.29 1.61 11.48
CA SER A 71 -11.88 1.45 11.15
C SER A 71 -11.67 0.16 10.38
N TYR A 72 -10.88 0.21 9.31
CA TYR A 72 -10.63 -0.96 8.47
C TYR A 72 -9.15 -1.29 8.45
N PRO A 73 -8.77 -2.56 8.70
CA PRO A 73 -7.41 -2.99 8.49
C PRO A 73 -7.05 -3.00 7.00
N ILE A 74 -5.76 -2.91 6.71
CA ILE A 74 -5.22 -2.92 5.36
C ILE A 74 -4.55 -4.28 5.13
N LEU A 75 -4.93 -4.93 4.04
CA LEU A 75 -4.27 -6.13 3.54
C LEU A 75 -3.19 -5.73 2.54
N ILE A 76 -1.95 -6.04 2.89
CA ILE A 76 -0.77 -5.78 2.06
C ILE A 76 -0.25 -7.11 1.53
N ARG A 77 0.04 -7.18 0.24
CA ARG A 77 0.60 -8.37 -0.41
C ARG A 77 1.84 -8.00 -1.21
N ILE A 78 2.83 -8.87 -1.19
CA ILE A 78 4.06 -8.75 -1.97
C ILE A 78 4.36 -10.05 -2.73
N THR A 79 4.87 -9.93 -3.94
CA THR A 79 5.29 -11.08 -4.76
C THR A 79 6.46 -10.73 -5.66
N ASP A 80 7.33 -11.73 -5.89
CA ASP A 80 8.49 -11.70 -6.80
C ASP A 80 8.14 -11.67 -8.29
N GLY A 81 6.84 -11.73 -8.64
CA GLY A 81 6.41 -11.63 -10.02
C GLY A 81 6.75 -12.84 -10.89
N ASN A 82 7.26 -13.94 -10.32
CA ASN A 82 7.68 -15.12 -11.08
C ASN A 82 6.53 -15.66 -11.96
N ASN A 83 6.87 -16.13 -13.16
CA ASN A 83 5.93 -16.72 -14.11
C ASN A 83 5.50 -18.12 -13.68
N ASP A 84 6.40 -18.88 -13.05
CA ASP A 84 6.09 -20.20 -12.51
C ASP A 84 5.37 -20.07 -11.17
N LYS A 85 4.09 -20.45 -11.16
CA LYS A 85 3.22 -20.35 -9.97
C LYS A 85 3.73 -21.18 -8.79
N SER A 86 4.46 -22.26 -9.04
CA SER A 86 4.96 -23.16 -7.99
C SER A 86 6.14 -22.55 -7.23
N LYS A 87 6.98 -21.76 -7.92
CA LYS A 87 8.18 -21.09 -7.38
C LYS A 87 7.91 -19.66 -6.92
N LYS A 88 6.76 -19.10 -7.29
CA LYS A 88 6.35 -17.73 -7.01
C LYS A 88 6.20 -17.47 -5.52
N LYS A 89 7.09 -16.66 -4.95
CA LYS A 89 6.97 -16.22 -3.56
C LYS A 89 5.83 -15.20 -3.44
N LYS A 90 4.90 -15.47 -2.53
CA LYS A 90 3.73 -14.61 -2.25
C LYS A 90 3.50 -14.52 -0.76
N TYR A 91 3.77 -13.34 -0.21
CA TYR A 91 3.54 -13.04 1.21
C TYR A 91 2.41 -12.02 1.35
N SER A 92 1.70 -12.11 2.47
CA SER A 92 0.68 -11.15 2.85
C SER A 92 0.76 -10.83 4.33
N THR A 93 0.36 -9.62 4.70
CA THR A 93 0.20 -9.22 6.10
C THR A 93 -1.02 -8.32 6.23
N THR A 94 -1.67 -8.39 7.40
CA THR A 94 -2.79 -7.53 7.76
C THR A 94 -2.28 -6.49 8.75
N VAL A 95 -2.59 -5.22 8.50
CA VAL A 95 -2.15 -4.11 9.33
C VAL A 95 -3.37 -3.37 9.85
N ASP A 96 -3.50 -3.33 11.18
CA ASP A 96 -4.55 -2.59 11.84
C ASP A 96 -4.33 -1.08 11.75
N SER A 97 -5.42 -0.32 11.78
CA SER A 97 -5.37 1.13 11.62
C SER A 97 -4.58 1.83 12.73
N GLU A 98 -4.58 1.27 13.96
CA GLU A 98 -3.83 1.80 15.11
C GLU A 98 -2.31 1.66 14.92
N HIS A 99 -1.87 0.54 14.34
CA HIS A 99 -0.45 0.22 14.15
C HIS A 99 0.11 0.71 12.81
N LEU A 100 -0.75 1.25 11.94
CA LEU A 100 -0.40 1.67 10.59
C LEU A 100 0.74 2.70 10.56
N GLY A 101 0.74 3.66 11.49
CA GLY A 101 1.79 4.69 11.55
C GLY A 101 3.17 4.13 11.83
N LYS A 102 3.30 3.14 12.72
CA LYS A 102 4.56 2.44 13.01
C LYS A 102 4.98 1.60 11.80
N PHE A 103 4.06 0.79 11.29
CA PHE A 103 4.30 -0.07 10.14
C PHE A 103 4.78 0.74 8.92
N TRP A 104 4.13 1.88 8.63
CA TRP A 104 4.46 2.70 7.47
C TRP A 104 5.88 3.28 7.51
N LYS A 105 6.37 3.65 8.70
CA LYS A 105 7.75 4.14 8.86
C LYS A 105 8.75 3.05 8.47
N GLU A 106 8.62 1.85 9.05
CA GLU A 106 9.50 0.72 8.78
C GLU A 106 9.38 0.24 7.33
N TYR A 107 8.16 0.12 6.82
CA TYR A 107 7.87 -0.23 5.42
C TYR A 107 8.49 0.76 4.42
N SER A 108 8.36 2.06 4.67
CA SER A 108 8.94 3.08 3.79
C SER A 108 10.47 3.03 3.78
N GLN A 109 11.08 2.67 4.91
CA GLN A 109 12.52 2.48 5.01
C GLN A 109 12.97 1.29 4.16
N VAL A 110 12.30 0.13 4.30
CA VAL A 110 12.59 -1.08 3.50
C VAL A 110 12.47 -0.81 2.00
N ILE A 111 11.44 -0.09 1.56
CA ILE A 111 11.29 0.25 0.14
C ILE A 111 12.38 1.20 -0.33
N LYS A 112 12.72 2.23 0.45
CA LYS A 112 13.77 3.19 0.07
C LYS A 112 15.14 2.51 -0.05
N THR A 113 15.44 1.58 0.85
CA THR A 113 16.69 0.80 0.82
C THR A 113 16.67 -0.26 -0.28
N GLY A 114 15.51 -0.84 -0.58
CA GLY A 114 15.36 -1.84 -1.64
C GLY A 114 15.34 -1.25 -3.05
N ALA A 115 14.75 -0.07 -3.27
CA ALA A 115 14.54 0.55 -4.57
C ALA A 115 15.69 1.50 -4.99
N THR A 116 16.93 1.04 -4.89
CA THR A 116 18.15 1.85 -5.14
C THR A 116 18.51 2.04 -6.61
N GLY A 117 17.96 1.21 -7.51
CA GLY A 117 18.30 1.18 -8.94
C GLY A 117 17.74 2.32 -9.81
N LEU A 118 17.06 3.31 -9.22
CA LEU A 118 16.41 4.38 -9.98
C LEU A 118 17.39 5.51 -10.34
N LYS A 119 17.35 5.99 -11.60
CA LYS A 119 18.14 7.15 -12.03
C LYS A 119 17.70 8.39 -11.23
N LYS A 120 18.67 9.08 -10.63
CA LYS A 120 18.42 10.36 -9.95
C LYS A 120 17.89 11.39 -10.94
N LYS A 121 16.87 12.15 -10.53
CA LYS A 121 16.32 13.25 -11.32
C LYS A 121 17.41 14.28 -11.61
N GLU A 122 17.64 14.55 -12.89
CA GLU A 122 18.55 15.62 -13.29
C GLU A 122 17.94 16.98 -12.90
N LYS A 123 18.64 17.73 -12.06
CA LYS A 123 18.27 19.11 -11.76
C LYS A 123 18.78 19.97 -12.91
N SER A 124 17.88 20.52 -13.73
CA SER A 124 18.27 21.45 -14.77
C SER A 124 19.01 22.62 -14.13
N LYS A 125 20.28 22.81 -14.50
CA LYS A 125 21.06 23.98 -14.09
C LYS A 125 20.36 25.20 -14.70
N LYS A 126 19.60 25.96 -13.91
CA LYS A 126 19.19 27.32 -14.30
C LYS A 126 20.46 28.07 -14.64
N LYS A 127 20.67 28.38 -15.93
CA LYS A 127 21.78 29.22 -16.37
C LYS A 127 21.70 30.52 -15.56
N LYS A 128 22.68 30.78 -14.69
CA LYS A 128 22.88 32.10 -14.11
C LYS A 128 23.06 33.04 -15.30
N LYS A 129 22.08 33.90 -15.57
CA LYS A 129 22.28 35.02 -16.48
C LYS A 129 23.33 35.91 -15.82
N THR A 130 24.56 35.83 -16.30
CA THR A 130 25.56 36.87 -16.08
C THR A 130 25.01 38.13 -16.71
N VAL A 131 24.47 39.02 -15.88
CA VAL A 131 24.23 40.41 -16.27
C VAL A 131 25.62 40.99 -16.52
N LYS A 132 25.97 41.23 -17.79
CA LYS A 132 27.18 41.99 -18.13
C LYS A 132 26.92 43.44 -17.72
N ALA A 133 27.83 43.96 -16.92
CA ALA A 133 27.94 45.37 -16.54
C ALA A 133 28.29 46.24 -17.74
#